data_AF-A0A075G8S4-F1
#
_entry.id   AF-A0A075G8S4-F1
#
_cell.length_a   1.000
_cell.length_b   1.000
_cell.length_c   1.000
_cell.angle_alpha   90.00
_cell.angle_beta   90.00
_cell.angle_gamma   90.00
#
_symmetry.space_group_name_H-M   'P 1'
#
loop_
_entity.id
_entity.type
_entity.pdbx_description
1 polymer ?
#
loop_
_entity_poly.entity_id
_entity_poly.type
_entity_poly.pdbx_seq_one_letter_code
_entity_poly.pdbx_strand_id
1 'polypeptide(L)'
;MTLRQDFRFFLVCTIEFFEEIAKFRTARKIYAKILKERFHAKDPKSLQLKFHTQTSGESLTAQQPDNNIVRVGIQAMAAVLGGTQSLHTNSKDEALALPTEEAAKIALRTQQIIGYESGITKTVDPMAGSHYLEYLCDEIEEQTWNYLKKIDKMGGALKSIEKGFFQSEIRQNAYRLKKEVDSEDRVLVGVNKFDEKSRGKQNLLRIDDSLGKKQERAIKQLRNSRDDKKTQSALSKMQNAAEADKNLMPFILDAVEAYATTGEISNTFREVFGQYRPKEVF
;
A
#
# COMPACT_ATOMS: atom_id res chain seq x y z
N MET A 1 0.46 22.59 18.04
CA MET A 1 1.02 21.23 17.99
C MET A 1 1.93 21.16 16.76
N THR A 2 3.23 20.96 16.94
CA THR A 2 4.15 20.79 15.80
C THR A 2 3.98 19.36 15.28
N LEU A 3 2.97 19.14 14.44
CA LEU A 3 2.82 17.87 13.74
C LEU A 3 4.10 17.63 12.92
N ARG A 4 4.71 16.46 13.11
CA ARG A 4 5.97 16.05 12.49
C ARG A 4 5.85 16.23 10.96
N GLN A 5 6.85 16.86 10.34
CA GLN A 5 6.83 17.31 8.93
C GLN A 5 6.87 16.17 7.87
N ASP A 6 6.85 14.90 8.29
CA ASP A 6 7.27 13.77 7.45
C ASP A 6 6.18 12.71 7.23
N PHE A 7 4.89 13.04 7.33
CA PHE A 7 3.85 12.11 6.90
C PHE A 7 3.96 11.81 5.41
N ARG A 8 4.00 10.52 5.08
CA ARG A 8 3.96 9.99 3.72
C ARG A 8 2.77 9.05 3.61
N PHE A 9 2.10 9.11 2.47
CA PHE A 9 0.94 8.29 2.17
C PHE A 9 1.28 7.25 1.12
N PHE A 10 0.50 6.18 1.10
CA PHE A 10 0.57 5.15 0.08
C PHE A 10 -0.83 4.91 -0.46
N LEU A 11 -0.99 5.06 -1.77
CA LEU A 11 -2.28 4.94 -2.44
C LEU A 11 -2.16 3.96 -3.62
N VAL A 12 -3.17 3.12 -3.81
CA VAL A 12 -3.25 2.26 -5.01
C VAL A 12 -3.72 3.10 -6.20
N CYS A 13 -3.36 2.69 -7.43
CA CYS A 13 -3.97 3.20 -8.67
C CYS A 13 -4.66 2.06 -9.43
N THR A 14 -5.99 2.07 -9.45
CA THR A 14 -6.82 1.10 -10.16
C THR A 14 -6.99 1.45 -11.63
N ILE A 15 -7.71 0.61 -12.40
CA ILE A 15 -7.87 0.79 -13.84
C ILE A 15 -8.79 1.97 -14.23
N GLU A 16 -9.58 2.49 -13.28
CA GLU A 16 -10.50 3.62 -13.49
C GLU A 16 -9.73 4.95 -13.64
N PHE A 17 -9.21 5.19 -14.84
CA PHE A 17 -8.20 6.21 -15.13
C PHE A 17 -8.52 7.62 -14.60
N PHE A 18 -9.70 8.17 -14.93
CA PHE A 18 -10.07 9.53 -14.51
C PHE A 18 -10.39 9.62 -13.02
N GLU A 19 -11.07 8.61 -12.48
CA GLU A 19 -11.40 8.55 -11.05
C GLU A 19 -10.14 8.52 -10.19
N GLU A 20 -9.11 7.79 -10.62
CA GLU A 20 -7.82 7.74 -9.95
C GLU A 20 -7.08 9.08 -9.95
N ILE A 21 -7.04 9.77 -11.10
CA ILE A 21 -6.46 11.12 -11.19
C ILE A 21 -7.22 12.07 -10.25
N ALA A 22 -8.55 12.03 -10.28
CA ALA A 22 -9.40 12.87 -9.44
C ALA A 22 -9.19 12.57 -7.95
N LYS A 23 -9.13 11.28 -7.57
CA LYS A 23 -8.83 10.82 -6.20
C LYS A 23 -7.53 11.40 -5.69
N PHE A 24 -6.45 11.36 -6.47
CA PHE A 24 -5.16 11.88 -6.04
C PHE A 24 -5.18 13.41 -5.83
N ARG A 25 -5.82 14.15 -6.74
CA ARG A 25 -5.99 15.61 -6.62
C ARG A 25 -6.81 15.97 -5.38
N THR A 26 -7.96 15.32 -5.21
CA THR A 26 -8.90 15.56 -4.11
C THR A 26 -8.30 15.15 -2.76
N ALA A 27 -7.55 14.05 -2.68
CA ALA A 27 -6.88 13.63 -1.44
C ALA A 27 -5.96 14.72 -0.87
N ARG A 28 -5.20 15.42 -1.73
CA ARG A 28 -4.35 16.55 -1.30
C ARG A 28 -5.17 17.70 -0.73
N LYS A 29 -6.27 18.06 -1.41
CA LYS A 29 -7.19 19.14 -0.98
C LYS A 29 -7.81 18.84 0.38
N ILE A 30 -8.34 17.62 0.55
CA ILE A 30 -8.95 17.17 1.81
C ILE A 30 -7.92 17.15 2.94
N TYR A 31 -6.74 16.57 2.71
CA TYR A 31 -5.69 16.51 3.73
C TYR A 31 -5.25 17.90 4.19
N ALA A 32 -5.00 18.82 3.26
CA ALA A 32 -4.65 20.20 3.58
C ALA A 32 -5.75 20.89 4.39
N LYS A 33 -7.02 20.68 4.01
CA LYS A 33 -8.18 21.24 4.73
C LYS A 33 -8.29 20.67 6.15
N ILE A 34 -8.16 19.36 6.34
CA ILE A 34 -8.18 18.71 7.66
C ILE A 34 -7.07 19.30 8.55
N LEU A 35 -5.82 19.37 8.06
CA LEU A 35 -4.73 19.88 8.88
C LEU A 35 -4.86 21.37 9.20
N LYS A 36 -5.37 22.17 8.26
CA LYS A 36 -5.58 23.60 8.47
C LYS A 36 -6.73 23.88 9.43
N GLU A 37 -7.88 23.24 9.25
CA GLU A 37 -9.11 23.56 9.97
C GLU A 37 -9.22 22.81 11.30
N ARG A 38 -8.94 21.50 11.33
CA ARG A 38 -9.09 20.66 12.53
C ARG A 38 -7.86 20.72 13.44
N PHE A 39 -6.67 20.80 12.86
CA PHE A 39 -5.41 20.75 13.62
C PHE A 39 -4.67 22.09 13.69
N HIS A 40 -5.19 23.13 13.04
CA HIS A 40 -4.61 24.48 13.02
C HIS A 40 -3.11 24.49 12.66
N ALA A 41 -2.71 23.64 11.71
CA ALA A 41 -1.34 23.55 11.25
C ALA A 41 -0.89 24.90 10.66
N LYS A 42 0.23 25.43 11.16
CA LYS A 42 0.79 26.73 10.77
C LYS A 42 1.86 26.64 9.68
N ASP A 43 2.56 25.51 9.60
CA ASP A 43 3.61 25.30 8.62
C ASP A 43 3.00 24.84 7.28
N PRO A 44 3.23 25.57 6.17
CA PRO A 44 2.80 25.17 4.84
C PRO A 44 3.27 23.76 4.43
N LYS A 45 4.45 23.32 4.91
CA LYS A 45 4.96 21.97 4.62
C LYS A 45 4.09 20.88 5.22
N SER A 46 3.48 21.12 6.38
CA SER A 46 2.57 20.15 6.99
C SER A 46 1.35 19.88 6.11
N LEU A 47 0.89 20.87 5.33
CA LEU A 47 -0.28 20.78 4.45
C LEU A 47 -0.03 19.97 3.17
N GLN A 48 1.21 19.58 2.89
CA GLN A 48 1.58 18.83 1.68
C GLN A 48 1.33 17.34 1.89
N LEU A 49 0.31 16.78 1.24
CA LEU A 49 0.17 15.33 1.12
C LEU A 49 1.15 14.82 0.07
N LYS A 50 2.19 14.12 0.52
CA LYS A 50 3.18 13.45 -0.33
C LYS A 50 2.90 11.96 -0.33
N PHE A 51 2.79 11.34 -1.50
CA PHE A 51 2.37 9.95 -1.60
C PHE A 51 3.20 9.13 -2.58
N HIS A 52 3.38 7.87 -2.22
CA HIS A 52 3.76 6.78 -3.11
C HIS A 52 2.49 6.21 -3.76
N THR A 53 2.61 5.79 -5.01
CA THR A 53 1.55 5.07 -5.71
C THR A 53 2.01 3.70 -6.15
N GLN A 54 1.17 2.68 -6.01
CA GLN A 54 1.37 1.37 -6.64
C GLN A 54 0.18 1.06 -7.54
N THR A 55 0.46 0.57 -8.74
CA THR A 55 -0.56 0.07 -9.66
C THR A 55 -1.34 -1.11 -9.03
N SER A 56 -2.63 -1.27 -9.31
CA SER A 56 -3.46 -2.28 -8.63
C SER A 56 -3.11 -3.71 -9.07
N GLY A 57 -2.58 -4.51 -8.15
CA GLY A 57 -2.36 -5.96 -8.40
C GLY A 57 -3.66 -6.73 -8.55
N GLU A 58 -4.72 -6.31 -7.88
CA GLU A 58 -6.06 -6.92 -7.96
C GLU A 58 -6.67 -6.85 -9.37
N SER A 59 -6.29 -5.83 -10.14
CA SER A 59 -6.76 -5.67 -11.53
C SER A 59 -6.00 -6.54 -12.55
N LEU A 60 -4.93 -7.23 -12.13
CA LEU A 60 -4.08 -8.02 -13.02
C LEU A 60 -4.55 -9.47 -13.07
N THR A 61 -4.48 -10.05 -14.27
CA THR A 61 -5.07 -11.37 -14.54
C THR A 61 -4.01 -12.43 -14.76
N ALA A 62 -4.29 -13.66 -14.31
CA ALA A 62 -3.44 -14.82 -14.58
C ALA A 62 -3.53 -15.27 -16.04
N GLN A 63 -4.72 -15.11 -16.64
CA GLN A 63 -4.99 -15.35 -18.05
C GLN A 63 -4.45 -14.17 -18.87
N GLN A 64 -3.83 -14.49 -20.01
CA GLN A 64 -3.26 -13.50 -20.94
C GLN A 64 -2.44 -12.42 -20.22
N PRO A 65 -1.36 -12.79 -19.50
CA PRO A 65 -0.63 -11.87 -18.62
C PRO A 65 -0.03 -10.67 -19.35
N ASP A 66 0.23 -10.75 -20.66
CA ASP A 66 0.74 -9.60 -21.42
C ASP A 66 -0.28 -8.43 -21.48
N ASN A 67 -1.59 -8.70 -21.31
CA ASN A 67 -2.59 -7.65 -21.12
C ASN A 67 -2.31 -6.82 -19.85
N ASN A 68 -1.64 -7.38 -18.85
CA ASN A 68 -1.25 -6.66 -17.64
C ASN A 68 -0.23 -5.56 -17.93
N ILE A 69 0.58 -5.67 -18.98
CA ILE A 69 1.49 -4.59 -19.40
C ILE A 69 0.69 -3.34 -19.78
N VAL A 70 -0.40 -3.52 -20.51
CA VAL A 70 -1.30 -2.43 -20.91
C VAL A 70 -2.04 -1.85 -19.70
N ARG A 71 -2.58 -2.71 -18.84
CA ARG A 71 -3.26 -2.28 -17.60
C ARG A 71 -2.35 -1.45 -16.71
N VAL A 72 -1.14 -1.93 -16.46
CA VAL A 72 -0.12 -1.22 -15.68
C VAL A 72 0.30 0.09 -16.37
N GLY A 73 0.39 0.12 -17.70
CA GLY A 73 0.64 1.36 -18.45
C GLY A 73 -0.43 2.43 -18.20
N ILE A 74 -1.70 2.06 -18.25
CA ILE A 74 -2.84 2.98 -17.98
C ILE A 74 -2.78 3.48 -16.53
N GLN A 75 -2.59 2.57 -15.57
CA GLN A 75 -2.52 2.89 -14.14
C GLN A 75 -1.31 3.77 -13.81
N ALA A 76 -0.14 3.46 -14.37
CA ALA A 76 1.05 4.27 -14.21
C ALA A 76 0.86 5.69 -14.75
N MET A 77 0.21 5.80 -15.93
CA MET A 77 -0.10 7.09 -16.52
C MET A 77 -1.06 7.91 -15.65
N ALA A 78 -2.12 7.29 -15.12
CA ALA A 78 -3.03 7.93 -14.16
C ALA A 78 -2.31 8.38 -12.88
N ALA A 79 -1.41 7.56 -12.34
CA ALA A 79 -0.62 7.92 -11.16
C ALA A 79 0.30 9.13 -11.39
N VAL A 80 0.93 9.21 -12.56
CA VAL A 80 1.79 10.34 -12.96
C VAL A 80 0.95 11.61 -13.12
N LEU A 81 -0.16 11.53 -13.85
CA LEU A 81 -1.11 12.64 -14.01
C LEU A 81 -1.72 13.10 -12.69
N GLY A 82 -1.97 12.16 -11.78
CA GLY A 82 -2.42 12.43 -10.43
C GLY A 82 -1.38 13.14 -9.55
N GLY A 83 -0.12 13.22 -9.97
CA GLY A 83 0.95 13.92 -9.27
C GLY A 83 1.58 13.12 -8.13
N THR A 84 1.80 11.82 -8.32
CA THR A 84 2.53 10.96 -7.35
C THR A 84 4.00 11.38 -7.19
N GLN A 85 4.60 11.14 -6.00
CA GLN A 85 6.02 11.45 -5.74
C GLN A 85 6.95 10.25 -5.99
N SER A 86 6.41 9.05 -5.90
CA SER A 86 7.09 7.81 -6.27
C SER A 86 6.08 6.80 -6.79
N LEU A 87 6.51 5.89 -7.66
CA LEU A 87 5.62 4.95 -8.33
C LEU A 87 6.22 3.54 -8.33
N HIS A 88 5.39 2.56 -7.97
CA HIS A 88 5.65 1.15 -8.19
C HIS A 88 4.71 0.67 -9.31
N THR A 89 5.30 0.04 -10.31
CA THR A 89 4.57 -0.61 -11.41
C THR A 89 4.70 -2.10 -11.20
N ASN A 90 3.57 -2.78 -11.10
CA ASN A 90 3.56 -4.23 -10.94
C ASN A 90 4.03 -4.89 -12.23
N SER A 91 4.52 -6.10 -12.09
CA SER A 91 4.95 -6.90 -13.23
C SER A 91 3.78 -7.68 -13.83
N LYS A 92 3.95 -8.14 -15.08
CA LYS A 92 2.88 -8.84 -15.81
C LYS A 92 2.46 -10.18 -15.19
N ASP A 93 3.33 -10.76 -14.37
CA ASP A 93 3.20 -12.04 -13.68
C ASP A 93 2.63 -11.93 -12.25
N GLU A 94 2.21 -10.74 -11.81
CA GLU A 94 1.69 -10.44 -10.45
C GLU A 94 0.63 -11.43 -9.95
N ALA A 95 -0.30 -11.84 -10.82
CA ALA A 95 -1.39 -12.75 -10.46
C ALA A 95 -0.95 -14.21 -10.25
N LEU A 96 0.33 -14.53 -10.47
CA LEU A 96 0.83 -15.90 -10.53
C LEU A 96 2.05 -16.14 -9.63
N ALA A 97 3.00 -15.22 -9.60
CA ALA A 97 4.22 -15.37 -8.82
C ALA A 97 4.87 -14.01 -8.52
N LEU A 98 5.92 -14.03 -7.70
CA LEU A 98 6.85 -12.91 -7.64
C LEU A 98 7.49 -12.67 -9.01
N PRO A 99 7.87 -11.41 -9.31
CA PRO A 99 8.30 -11.04 -10.64
C PRO A 99 9.59 -11.72 -11.05
N THR A 100 9.62 -12.21 -12.29
CA THR A 100 10.88 -12.54 -12.97
C THR A 100 11.68 -11.28 -13.31
N GLU A 101 12.98 -11.42 -13.57
CA GLU A 101 13.82 -10.27 -13.98
C GLU A 101 13.30 -9.60 -15.27
N GLU A 102 12.81 -10.40 -16.21
CA GLU A 102 12.21 -9.90 -17.46
C GLU A 102 10.94 -9.09 -17.19
N ALA A 103 10.02 -9.62 -16.37
CA ALA A 103 8.78 -8.95 -16.04
C ALA A 103 9.02 -7.67 -15.19
N ALA A 104 9.99 -7.70 -14.28
CA ALA A 104 10.44 -6.52 -13.52
C ALA A 104 11.06 -5.45 -14.44
N LYS A 105 11.84 -5.86 -15.44
CA LYS A 105 12.43 -4.94 -16.43
C LYS A 105 11.37 -4.25 -17.26
N ILE A 106 10.32 -4.96 -17.69
CA ILE A 106 9.18 -4.36 -18.40
C ILE A 106 8.50 -3.32 -17.52
N ALA A 107 8.18 -3.64 -16.26
CA ALA A 107 7.58 -2.69 -15.32
C ALA A 107 8.43 -1.41 -15.15
N LEU A 108 9.75 -1.56 -15.00
CA LEU A 108 10.67 -0.42 -14.98
C LEU A 108 10.64 0.40 -16.28
N ARG A 109 10.64 -0.27 -17.45
CA ARG A 109 10.59 0.39 -18.76
C ARG A 109 9.27 1.16 -18.95
N THR A 110 8.15 0.67 -18.43
CA THR A 110 6.88 1.39 -18.44
C THR A 110 7.02 2.77 -17.78
N GLN A 111 7.66 2.85 -16.61
CA GLN A 111 7.91 4.14 -15.96
C GLN A 111 8.85 5.04 -16.75
N GLN A 112 9.90 4.46 -17.34
CA GLN A 112 10.88 5.22 -18.13
C GLN A 112 10.27 5.79 -19.41
N ILE A 113 9.48 5.01 -20.15
CA ILE A 113 8.79 5.47 -21.35
C ILE A 113 7.82 6.61 -20.99
N ILE A 114 7.04 6.45 -19.92
CA ILE A 114 6.13 7.52 -19.46
C ILE A 114 6.93 8.77 -19.06
N GLY A 115 8.00 8.62 -18.28
CA GLY A 115 8.77 9.76 -17.76
C GLY A 115 9.60 10.50 -18.82
N TYR A 116 10.18 9.79 -19.78
CA TYR A 116 11.14 10.33 -20.74
C TYR A 116 10.62 10.50 -22.17
N GLU A 117 9.62 9.72 -22.60
CA GLU A 117 9.16 9.72 -24.00
C GLU A 117 7.75 10.35 -24.17
N SER A 118 6.85 10.16 -23.21
CA SER A 118 5.43 10.56 -23.38
C SER A 118 5.18 12.07 -23.45
N GLY A 119 6.11 12.89 -22.95
CA GLY A 119 5.96 14.34 -22.84
C GLY A 119 5.04 14.81 -21.71
N ILE A 120 4.46 13.91 -20.91
CA ILE A 120 3.51 14.25 -19.85
C ILE A 120 4.13 15.08 -18.71
N THR A 121 5.45 15.02 -18.58
CA THR A 121 6.24 15.74 -17.58
C THR A 121 6.53 17.19 -17.96
N LYS A 122 6.12 17.63 -19.16
CA LYS A 122 6.42 18.99 -19.68
C LYS A 122 5.63 20.11 -19.00
N THR A 123 4.54 19.80 -18.30
CA THR A 123 3.76 20.80 -17.55
C THR A 123 3.19 20.20 -16.27
N VAL A 124 2.88 21.07 -15.30
CA VAL A 124 2.26 20.68 -14.02
C VAL A 124 0.75 20.55 -14.21
N ASP A 125 0.17 19.47 -13.67
CA ASP A 125 -1.28 19.15 -13.73
C ASP A 125 -1.89 19.41 -15.12
N PRO A 126 -1.43 18.72 -16.18
CA PRO A 126 -1.89 18.97 -17.56
C PRO A 126 -3.40 18.78 -17.76
N MET A 127 -4.08 18.13 -16.81
CA MET A 127 -5.52 17.89 -16.84
C MET A 127 -6.34 19.00 -16.15
N ALA A 128 -5.69 19.99 -15.57
CA ALA A 128 -6.34 21.11 -14.89
C ALA A 128 -7.31 21.85 -15.83
N GLY A 129 -8.53 22.10 -15.36
CA GLY A 129 -9.58 22.77 -16.13
C GLY A 129 -10.41 21.84 -17.02
N SER A 130 -10.11 20.53 -17.06
CA SER A 130 -11.02 19.56 -17.68
C SER A 130 -12.34 19.51 -16.93
N HIS A 131 -13.44 19.89 -17.58
CA HIS A 131 -14.78 19.94 -16.96
C HIS A 131 -15.17 18.63 -16.27
N TYR A 132 -14.92 17.49 -16.92
CA TYR A 132 -15.24 16.17 -16.36
C TYR A 132 -14.37 15.84 -15.13
N LEU A 133 -13.06 16.13 -15.20
CA LEU A 133 -12.16 15.80 -14.10
C LEU A 133 -12.39 16.70 -12.88
N GLU A 134 -12.67 17.99 -13.09
CA GLU A 134 -13.02 18.89 -11.99
C GLU A 134 -14.35 18.47 -11.33
N TYR A 135 -15.35 18.08 -12.13
CA TYR A 135 -16.60 17.50 -11.62
C TYR A 135 -16.35 16.25 -10.76
N LEU A 136 -15.55 15.29 -11.25
CA LEU A 136 -15.20 14.09 -10.47
C LEU A 136 -14.46 14.45 -9.17
N CYS A 137 -13.58 15.45 -9.19
CA CYS A 137 -12.88 15.90 -8.00
C CYS A 137 -13.85 16.42 -6.92
N ASP A 138 -14.86 17.18 -7.32
CA ASP A 138 -15.88 17.73 -6.42
C ASP A 138 -16.79 16.61 -5.86
N GLU A 139 -17.24 15.68 -6.70
CA GLU A 139 -18.03 14.51 -6.27
C GLU A 139 -17.29 13.65 -5.25
N ILE A 140 -16.03 13.30 -5.53
CA ILE A 140 -15.19 12.52 -4.61
C ILE A 140 -14.98 13.30 -3.31
N GLU A 141 -14.81 14.63 -3.37
CA GLU A 141 -14.62 15.46 -2.19
C GLU A 141 -15.87 15.42 -1.29
N GLU A 142 -17.05 15.66 -1.86
CA GLU A 142 -18.31 15.63 -1.14
C GLU A 142 -18.54 14.27 -0.47
N GLN A 143 -18.40 13.19 -1.24
CA GLN A 143 -18.60 11.83 -0.74
C GLN A 143 -17.59 11.49 0.37
N THR A 144 -16.33 11.91 0.22
CA THR A 144 -15.32 11.70 1.26
C THR A 144 -15.68 12.43 2.55
N TRP A 145 -16.14 13.69 2.48
CA TRP A 145 -16.58 14.42 3.68
C TRP A 145 -17.79 13.77 4.34
N ASN A 146 -18.73 13.22 3.56
CA ASN A 146 -19.87 12.48 4.09
C ASN A 146 -19.42 11.19 4.82
N TYR A 147 -18.46 10.46 4.27
CA TYR A 147 -17.84 9.31 4.93
C TYR A 147 -17.08 9.70 6.21
N LEU A 148 -16.29 10.77 6.19
CA LEU A 148 -15.57 11.25 7.37
C LEU A 148 -16.54 11.65 8.50
N LYS A 149 -17.64 12.32 8.19
CA LYS A 149 -18.71 12.64 9.17
C LYS A 149 -19.34 11.36 9.74
N LYS A 150 -19.60 10.34 8.92
CA LYS A 150 -20.11 9.03 9.37
C LYS A 150 -19.14 8.38 10.36
N ILE A 151 -17.84 8.38 10.05
CA ILE A 151 -16.78 7.85 10.91
C ILE A 151 -16.68 8.63 12.23
N ASP A 152 -16.70 9.97 12.18
CA ASP A 152 -16.67 10.80 13.40
C ASP A 152 -17.89 10.53 14.29
N LYS A 153 -19.10 10.37 13.72
CA LYS A 153 -20.32 9.97 14.47
C LYS A 153 -20.21 8.60 15.13
N MET A 154 -19.44 7.67 14.54
CA MET A 154 -19.17 6.36 15.12
C MET A 154 -18.13 6.39 16.26
N GLY A 155 -17.52 7.57 16.49
CA GLY A 155 -16.51 7.83 17.51
C GLY A 155 -15.08 7.73 16.99
N GLY A 156 -14.88 7.93 15.69
CA GLY A 156 -13.57 7.97 15.04
C GLY A 156 -13.12 6.62 14.47
N ALA A 157 -11.93 6.64 13.85
CA ALA A 157 -11.38 5.48 13.12
C ALA A 157 -11.19 4.24 14.00
N LEU A 158 -10.63 4.38 15.22
CA LEU A 158 -10.37 3.25 16.10
C LEU A 158 -11.65 2.48 16.46
N LYS A 159 -12.67 3.20 16.94
CA LYS A 159 -13.99 2.59 17.25
C LYS A 159 -14.65 1.99 16.02
N SER A 160 -14.43 2.57 14.83
CA SER A 160 -14.96 2.04 13.58
C SER A 160 -14.27 0.74 13.17
N ILE A 161 -12.95 0.60 13.41
CA ILE A 161 -12.20 -0.65 13.23
C ILE A 161 -12.70 -1.73 14.21
N GLU A 162 -12.87 -1.38 15.49
CA GLU A 162 -13.36 -2.32 16.52
C GLU A 162 -14.77 -2.84 16.22
N LYS A 163 -15.61 -2.00 15.61
CA LYS A 163 -16.96 -2.36 15.15
C LYS A 163 -16.98 -3.14 13.83
N GLY A 164 -15.82 -3.38 13.20
CA GLY A 164 -15.73 -4.08 11.91
C GLY A 164 -16.26 -3.29 10.71
N PHE A 165 -16.43 -1.97 10.83
CA PHE A 165 -17.05 -1.14 9.81
C PHE A 165 -16.26 -1.15 8.50
N PHE A 166 -14.96 -0.84 8.56
CA PHE A 166 -14.12 -0.78 7.37
C PHE A 166 -14.02 -2.14 6.66
N GLN A 167 -13.86 -3.22 7.42
CA GLN A 167 -13.80 -4.59 6.90
C GLN A 167 -15.11 -4.98 6.20
N SER A 168 -16.25 -4.59 6.78
CA SER A 168 -17.56 -4.81 6.18
C SER A 168 -17.72 -4.07 4.86
N GLU A 169 -17.41 -2.77 4.82
CA GLU A 169 -17.53 -1.95 3.60
C GLU A 169 -16.61 -2.45 2.47
N ILE A 170 -15.35 -2.80 2.79
CA ILE A 170 -14.40 -3.36 1.83
C ILE A 170 -14.90 -4.70 1.29
N ARG A 171 -15.41 -5.58 2.15
CA ARG A 171 -15.95 -6.89 1.75
C ARG A 171 -17.20 -6.76 0.90
N GLN A 172 -18.11 -5.84 1.24
CA GLN A 172 -19.31 -5.59 0.45
C GLN A 172 -18.94 -5.08 -0.95
N ASN A 173 -17.95 -4.18 -1.05
CA ASN A 173 -17.44 -3.73 -2.34
C ASN A 173 -16.82 -4.89 -3.14
N ALA A 174 -15.95 -5.70 -2.52
CA ALA A 174 -15.34 -6.85 -3.18
C ALA A 174 -16.39 -7.86 -3.67
N TYR A 175 -17.43 -8.12 -2.88
CA TYR A 175 -18.52 -9.00 -3.27
C TYR A 175 -19.35 -8.43 -4.43
N ARG A 176 -19.61 -7.12 -4.42
CA ARG A 176 -20.29 -6.43 -5.53
C ARG A 176 -19.47 -6.54 -6.82
N LEU A 177 -18.18 -6.21 -6.77
CA LEU A 177 -17.29 -6.32 -7.94
C LEU A 177 -17.24 -7.75 -8.48
N LYS A 178 -17.16 -8.75 -7.59
CA LYS A 178 -17.22 -10.15 -7.98
C LYS A 178 -18.52 -10.50 -8.70
N LYS A 179 -19.66 -10.04 -8.19
CA LYS A 179 -20.95 -10.22 -8.86
C LYS A 179 -20.99 -9.58 -10.24
N GLU A 180 -20.52 -8.34 -10.37
CA GLU A 180 -20.46 -7.64 -11.66
C GLU A 180 -19.58 -8.39 -12.68
N VAL A 181 -18.49 -9.01 -12.24
CA VAL A 181 -17.64 -9.84 -13.10
C VAL A 181 -18.34 -11.13 -13.52
N ASP A 182 -19.05 -11.78 -12.58
CA ASP A 182 -19.76 -13.04 -12.83
C ASP A 182 -21.01 -12.86 -13.70
N SER A 183 -21.69 -11.71 -13.61
CA SER A 183 -22.81 -11.33 -14.47
C SER A 183 -22.37 -10.71 -15.79
N GLU A 184 -21.07 -10.53 -16.03
CA GLU A 184 -20.48 -9.82 -17.17
C GLU A 184 -20.83 -8.33 -17.28
N ASP A 185 -21.46 -7.73 -16.26
CA ASP A 185 -21.67 -6.28 -16.15
C ASP A 185 -20.32 -5.53 -16.11
N ARG A 186 -19.29 -6.17 -15.56
CA ARG A 186 -17.90 -5.72 -15.60
C ARG A 186 -17.06 -6.66 -16.45
N VAL A 187 -16.54 -6.13 -17.55
CA VAL A 187 -15.70 -6.90 -18.48
C VAL A 187 -14.26 -6.98 -17.99
N LEU A 188 -13.74 -8.20 -17.90
CA LEU A 188 -12.32 -8.51 -17.70
C LEU A 188 -11.78 -9.22 -18.95
N VAL A 189 -11.06 -8.47 -19.77
CA VAL A 189 -10.46 -8.95 -21.01
C VAL A 189 -9.50 -10.13 -20.75
N GLY A 190 -9.73 -11.24 -21.45
CA GLY A 190 -9.00 -12.49 -21.30
C GLY A 190 -9.48 -13.36 -20.13
N VAL A 191 -10.55 -12.97 -19.43
CA VAL A 191 -11.13 -13.74 -18.30
C VAL A 191 -12.58 -14.10 -18.56
N ASN A 192 -13.50 -13.13 -18.54
CA ASN A 192 -14.92 -13.37 -18.83
C ASN A 192 -15.30 -12.98 -20.26
N LYS A 193 -14.46 -12.19 -20.95
CA LYS A 193 -14.65 -11.82 -22.35
C LYS A 193 -13.33 -11.88 -23.11
N PHE A 194 -13.38 -12.31 -24.36
CA PHE A 194 -12.19 -12.50 -25.21
C PHE A 194 -11.19 -13.52 -24.65
N ASP A 195 -11.69 -14.56 -23.98
CA ASP A 195 -10.86 -15.66 -23.49
C ASP A 195 -10.33 -16.51 -24.67
N GLU A 196 -9.12 -17.03 -24.50
CA GLU A 196 -8.45 -17.90 -25.46
C GLU A 196 -8.27 -19.30 -24.85
N LYS A 197 -8.68 -20.34 -25.59
CA LYS A 197 -8.60 -21.74 -25.11
C LYS A 197 -7.17 -22.25 -24.90
N SER A 198 -6.17 -21.57 -25.47
CA SER A 198 -4.76 -21.95 -25.42
C SER A 198 -4.03 -21.14 -24.36
N ARG A 199 -3.57 -21.78 -23.28
CA ARG A 199 -2.68 -21.16 -22.30
C ARG A 199 -1.23 -21.58 -22.58
N GLY A 200 -0.40 -20.62 -23.00
CA GLY A 200 1.04 -20.82 -23.11
C GLY A 200 1.67 -21.13 -21.75
N LYS A 201 2.76 -21.92 -21.75
CA LYS A 201 3.56 -22.13 -20.53
C LYS A 201 4.17 -20.81 -20.08
N GLN A 202 4.00 -20.47 -18.82
CA GLN A 202 4.63 -19.27 -18.24
C GLN A 202 5.88 -19.66 -17.46
N ASN A 203 6.95 -18.87 -17.62
CA ASN A 203 8.18 -19.01 -16.86
C ASN A 203 8.04 -18.23 -15.55
N LEU A 204 7.56 -18.89 -14.50
CA LEU A 204 7.32 -18.27 -13.20
C LEU A 204 8.54 -18.39 -12.28
N LEU A 205 8.81 -17.35 -11.48
CA LEU A 205 9.82 -17.42 -10.45
C LEU A 205 9.41 -18.45 -9.39
N ARG A 206 10.33 -19.36 -9.04
CA ARG A 206 10.16 -20.30 -7.93
C ARG A 206 11.19 -19.99 -6.86
N ILE A 207 10.71 -19.89 -5.62
CA ILE A 207 11.57 -19.71 -4.45
C ILE A 207 12.05 -21.10 -4.03
N ASP A 208 13.36 -21.24 -3.84
CA ASP A 208 13.98 -22.49 -3.39
C ASP A 208 13.87 -22.64 -1.87
N ASP A 209 13.35 -23.78 -1.42
CA ASP A 209 13.24 -24.18 -0.01
C ASP A 209 14.60 -24.20 0.71
N SER A 210 15.71 -24.30 -0.03
CA SER A 210 17.07 -24.23 0.50
C SER A 210 17.36 -22.91 1.24
N LEU A 211 16.66 -21.82 0.88
CA LEU A 211 16.77 -20.52 1.55
C LEU A 211 16.36 -20.59 3.02
N GLY A 212 15.30 -21.32 3.35
CA GLY A 212 14.86 -21.51 4.74
C GLY A 212 15.93 -22.22 5.57
N LYS A 213 16.52 -23.29 5.03
CA LYS A 213 17.61 -24.03 5.68
C LYS A 213 18.86 -23.17 5.86
N LYS A 214 19.18 -22.32 4.88
CA LYS A 214 20.29 -21.38 4.95
C LYS A 214 20.07 -20.34 6.07
N GLN A 215 18.87 -19.77 6.15
CA GLN A 215 18.53 -18.79 7.18
C GLN A 215 18.52 -19.40 8.59
N GLU A 216 18.04 -20.63 8.75
CA GLU A 216 18.09 -21.37 10.02
C GLU A 216 19.54 -21.52 10.51
N ARG A 217 20.46 -21.93 9.63
CA ARG A 217 21.88 -22.06 9.96
C ARG A 217 22.49 -20.71 10.34
N ALA A 218 22.17 -19.64 9.61
CA ALA A 218 22.66 -18.30 9.91
C ALA A 218 22.20 -17.80 11.29
N ILE A 219 20.94 -18.04 11.67
CA ILE A 219 20.41 -17.66 12.99
C ILE A 219 21.08 -18.48 14.10
N LYS A 220 21.29 -19.80 13.91
CA LYS A 220 22.00 -20.63 14.88
C LYS A 220 23.44 -20.14 15.09
N GLN A 221 24.14 -19.84 14.00
CA GLN A 221 25.49 -19.30 14.06
C GLN A 221 25.53 -17.95 14.79
N LEU A 222 24.61 -17.04 14.45
CA LEU A 222 24.49 -15.73 15.10
C LEU A 222 24.31 -15.87 16.62
N ARG A 223 23.40 -16.74 17.06
CA ARG A 223 23.15 -16.99 18.49
C ARG A 223 24.35 -17.57 19.20
N ASN A 224 25.12 -18.45 18.53
CA ASN A 224 26.31 -19.05 19.11
C ASN A 224 27.50 -18.08 19.19
N SER A 225 27.58 -17.08 18.31
CA SER A 225 28.71 -16.16 18.22
C SER A 225 28.51 -14.82 18.94
N ARG A 226 27.26 -14.44 19.25
CA ARG A 226 26.96 -13.16 19.91
C ARG A 226 27.25 -13.22 21.42
N ASP A 227 27.39 -12.06 22.04
CA ASP A 227 27.38 -11.94 23.50
C ASP A 227 25.95 -12.09 24.03
N ASP A 228 25.59 -13.31 24.42
CA ASP A 228 24.22 -13.61 24.86
C ASP A 228 23.83 -12.83 26.13
N LYS A 229 24.77 -12.57 27.06
CA LYS A 229 24.47 -11.77 28.25
C LYS A 229 24.11 -10.34 27.88
N LYS A 230 24.85 -9.74 26.95
CA LYS A 230 24.53 -8.41 26.42
C LYS A 230 23.18 -8.40 25.72
N THR A 231 22.88 -9.40 24.89
CA THR A 231 21.59 -9.52 24.20
C THR A 231 20.43 -9.64 25.18
N GLN A 232 20.50 -10.55 26.16
CA GLN A 232 19.45 -10.72 27.17
C GLN A 232 19.26 -9.44 27.99
N SER A 233 20.35 -8.78 28.38
CA SER A 233 20.26 -7.49 29.09
C SER A 233 19.54 -6.41 28.28
N ALA A 234 19.83 -6.30 26.98
CA ALA A 234 19.16 -5.36 26.09
C ALA A 234 17.66 -5.68 25.96
N LEU A 235 17.31 -6.96 25.78
CA LEU A 235 15.91 -7.41 25.71
C LEU A 235 15.16 -7.15 27.02
N SER A 236 15.74 -7.43 28.18
CA SER A 236 15.11 -7.12 29.48
C SER A 236 14.88 -5.62 29.66
N LYS A 237 15.84 -4.77 29.25
CA LYS A 237 15.65 -3.30 29.30
C LYS A 237 14.52 -2.86 28.37
N MET A 238 14.43 -3.44 27.18
CA MET A 238 13.36 -3.18 26.23
C MET A 238 11.99 -3.61 26.79
N GLN A 239 11.92 -4.76 27.46
CA GLN A 239 10.71 -5.21 28.14
C GLN A 239 10.26 -4.22 29.22
N ASN A 240 11.18 -3.84 30.12
CA ASN A 240 10.88 -2.87 31.18
C ASN A 240 10.44 -1.52 30.61
N ALA A 241 10.99 -1.11 29.46
CA ALA A 241 10.56 0.10 28.77
C ALA A 241 9.16 -0.02 28.17
N ALA A 242 8.79 -1.21 27.65
CA ALA A 242 7.45 -1.51 27.15
C ALA A 242 6.41 -1.50 28.28
N GLU A 243 6.72 -2.10 29.43
CA GLU A 243 5.85 -2.10 30.61
C GLU A 243 5.67 -0.69 31.21
N ALA A 244 6.70 0.14 31.11
CA ALA A 244 6.68 1.52 31.61
C ALA A 244 6.18 2.56 30.59
N ASP A 245 5.60 2.12 29.46
CA ASP A 245 5.08 2.99 28.39
C ASP A 245 6.09 4.06 27.91
N LYS A 246 7.37 3.68 27.82
CA LYS A 246 8.45 4.56 27.34
C LYS A 246 8.58 4.49 25.83
N ASN A 247 9.26 5.47 25.24
CA ASN A 247 9.67 5.40 23.83
C ASN A 247 10.58 4.16 23.61
N LEU A 248 10.09 3.20 22.82
CA LEU A 248 10.75 1.91 22.60
C LEU A 248 11.88 1.95 21.58
N MET A 249 11.93 2.97 20.72
CA MET A 249 12.89 3.01 19.60
C MET A 249 14.36 2.89 20.05
N PRO A 250 14.84 3.63 21.07
CA PRO A 250 16.22 3.46 21.54
C PRO A 250 16.52 2.02 22.01
N PHE A 251 15.58 1.39 22.71
CA PHE A 251 15.76 0.03 23.23
C PHE A 251 15.69 -1.05 22.15
N ILE A 252 14.90 -0.83 21.08
CA ILE A 252 14.91 -1.69 19.89
C ILE A 252 16.28 -1.61 19.20
N LEU A 253 16.84 -0.41 19.05
CA LEU A 253 18.17 -0.22 18.47
C LEU A 253 19.25 -0.93 19.32
N ASP A 254 19.24 -0.73 20.64
CA ASP A 254 20.15 -1.43 21.56
C ASP A 254 20.05 -2.95 21.43
N ALA A 255 18.83 -3.50 21.31
CA ALA A 255 18.62 -4.93 21.12
C ALA A 255 19.18 -5.42 19.78
N VAL A 256 18.95 -4.68 18.69
CA VAL A 256 19.48 -5.01 17.35
C VAL A 256 21.01 -4.93 17.33
N GLU A 257 21.61 -3.91 17.95
CA GLU A 257 23.07 -3.77 18.10
C GLU A 257 23.68 -4.86 18.98
N ALA A 258 22.89 -5.40 19.91
CA ALA A 258 23.23 -6.60 20.67
C ALA A 258 22.90 -7.91 19.92
N TYR A 259 22.61 -7.84 18.62
CA TYR A 259 22.29 -8.98 17.75
C TYR A 259 21.07 -9.79 18.22
N ALA A 260 20.08 -9.14 18.83
CA ALA A 260 18.76 -9.73 18.99
C ALA A 260 18.09 -9.93 17.63
N THR A 261 17.47 -11.08 17.46
CA THR A 261 16.72 -11.40 16.24
C THR A 261 15.35 -10.72 16.25
N THR A 262 14.75 -10.52 15.06
CA THR A 262 13.38 -10.02 14.94
C THR A 262 12.38 -10.86 15.74
N GLY A 263 12.58 -12.18 15.79
CA GLY A 263 11.76 -13.09 16.58
C GLY A 263 11.88 -12.84 18.08
N GLU A 264 13.08 -12.67 18.62
CA GLU A 264 13.31 -12.37 20.04
C GLU A 264 12.71 -11.02 20.44
N ILE A 265 12.94 -9.98 19.63
CA ILE A 265 12.34 -8.64 19.85
C ILE A 265 10.81 -8.72 19.87
N SER A 266 10.24 -9.44 18.89
CA SER A 266 8.78 -9.63 18.80
C SER A 266 8.22 -10.45 19.95
N ASN A 267 8.95 -11.46 20.42
CA ASN A 267 8.55 -12.27 21.58
C ASN A 267 8.52 -11.41 22.84
N THR A 268 9.54 -10.57 23.08
CA THR A 268 9.57 -9.66 24.23
C THR A 268 8.35 -8.73 24.25
N PHE A 269 7.95 -8.18 23.11
CA PHE A 269 6.71 -7.38 23.05
C PHE A 269 5.44 -8.21 23.25
N ARG A 270 5.43 -9.47 22.82
CA ARG A 270 4.28 -10.36 23.04
C ARG A 270 4.08 -10.73 24.51
N GLU A 271 5.15 -10.81 25.31
CA GLU A 271 5.02 -11.01 26.77
C GLU A 271 4.33 -9.82 27.46
N VAL A 272 4.53 -8.59 26.97
CA VAL A 272 3.95 -7.38 27.57
C VAL A 272 2.58 -7.05 27.01
N PHE A 273 2.41 -7.09 25.68
CA PHE A 273 1.21 -6.61 24.99
C PHE A 273 0.26 -7.72 24.54
N GLY A 274 0.70 -8.99 24.64
CA GLY A 274 -0.05 -10.13 24.11
C GLY A 274 -0.07 -10.17 22.58
N GLN A 275 -1.08 -10.86 22.04
CA GLN A 275 -1.28 -11.01 20.60
C GLN A 275 -2.70 -10.58 20.24
N TYR A 276 -2.81 -9.71 19.24
CA TYR A 276 -4.11 -9.35 18.70
C TYR A 276 -4.75 -10.56 18.00
N ARG A 277 -6.03 -10.81 18.30
CA ARG A 277 -6.87 -11.78 17.60
C ARG A 277 -8.05 -11.05 16.97
N PRO A 278 -8.20 -11.05 15.64
CA PRO A 278 -9.34 -10.40 15.00
C PRO A 278 -10.63 -11.11 15.43
N LYS A 279 -11.69 -10.33 15.65
CA LYS A 279 -13.04 -10.90 15.76
C LYS A 279 -13.55 -11.13 14.34
N GLU A 280 -13.79 -12.38 13.98
CA GLU A 280 -14.42 -12.71 12.71
C GLU A 280 -15.88 -12.29 12.76
N VAL A 281 -16.22 -11.27 11.97
CA VAL A 281 -17.60 -10.85 11.73
C VAL A 281 -17.95 -11.33 10.33
N PHE A 282 -18.75 -12.40 10.22
CA PHE A 282 -19.23 -12.94 8.95
C PHE A 282 -20.42 -12.12 8.44
#